data_AF-A0A6V8DZM7-F1
#
_entry.id   AF-A0A6V8DZM7-F1
#
_cell.length_a   1.000
_cell.length_b   1.000
_cell.length_c   1.000
_cell.angle_alpha   90.00
_cell.angle_beta   90.00
_cell.angle_gamma   90.00
#
_symmetry.space_group_name_H-M   'P 1'
#
loop_
_entity.id
_entity.type
_entity.pdbx_description
1 polymer ?
#
loop_
_entity_poly.entity_id
_entity_poly.type
_entity_poly.pdbx_seq_one_letter_code
_entity_poly.pdbx_strand_id
1 'polypeptide(L)' 'MLNKAKKLDVRIAMSQSKLEELYEDPNIPPEFGTLILMINTELEKILTDIL' A
#
# COMPACT_ATOMS: atom_id res chain seq x y z
N MET A 1 -7.62 -2.12 -2.09
CA MET A 1 -8.05 -3.49 -1.67
C MET A 1 -9.48 -3.92 -2.03
N LEU A 2 -10.52 -3.06 -1.94
CA LEU A 2 -11.93 -3.51 -2.03
C LEU A 2 -12.48 -3.75 -3.46
N ASN A 3 -11.71 -3.46 -4.51
CA ASN A 3 -12.14 -3.67 -5.89
C ASN A 3 -12.06 -5.16 -6.28
N LYS A 4 -13.00 -5.98 -5.78
CA LYS A 4 -13.02 -7.44 -5.96
C LYS A 4 -13.10 -7.91 -7.42
N ALA A 5 -13.39 -7.02 -8.37
CA ALA A 5 -13.37 -7.33 -9.80
C ALA A 5 -11.94 -7.47 -10.36
N LYS A 6 -10.91 -6.99 -9.65
CA LYS A 6 -9.50 -7.11 -10.04
C LYS A 6 -8.78 -8.21 -9.26
N LYS A 7 -7.78 -8.81 -9.89
CA LYS A 7 -6.89 -9.79 -9.25
C LYS A 7 -6.17 -9.19 -8.03
N LEU A 8 -5.78 -10.03 -7.08
CA LEU A 8 -5.22 -9.58 -5.80
C LEU A 8 -3.92 -8.78 -5.97
N ASP A 9 -2.98 -9.26 -6.78
CA ASP A 9 -1.76 -8.56 -7.21
C ASP A 9 -2.04 -7.13 -7.72
N VAL A 10 -3.02 -6.97 -8.61
CA VAL A 10 -3.41 -5.66 -9.14
C VAL A 10 -3.98 -4.76 -8.04
N ARG A 11 -4.78 -5.32 -7.13
CA ARG A 11 -5.35 -4.57 -5.99
C ARG A 11 -4.26 -4.16 -4.99
N ILE A 12 -3.24 -4.97 -4.80
CA ILE A 12 -2.07 -4.67 -3.97
C ILE A 12 -1.31 -3.50 -4.60
N ALA A 13 -0.90 -3.62 -5.88
CA ALA A 13 -0.18 -2.56 -6.58
C ALA A 13 -0.94 -1.22 -6.57
N MET A 14 -2.26 -1.23 -6.79
CA MET A 14 -3.10 -0.03 -6.67
C MET A 14 -3.10 0.57 -5.24
N SER A 15 -3.05 -0.27 -4.21
CA SER A 15 -3.03 0.20 -2.82
C SER A 15 -1.64 0.74 -2.45
N GLN A 16 -0.56 0.10 -2.91
CA GLN A 16 0.82 0.57 -2.73
C GLN A 16 1.06 1.93 -3.41
N SER A 17 0.58 2.12 -4.64
CA SER A 17 0.62 3.42 -5.33
C SER A 17 -0.12 4.52 -4.55
N LYS A 18 -1.26 4.21 -3.92
CA LYS A 18 -1.98 5.19 -3.09
C LYS A 18 -1.24 5.51 -1.78
N LEU A 19 -0.53 4.54 -1.22
CA LEU A 19 0.30 4.73 -0.03
C LEU A 19 1.51 5.61 -0.33
N GLU A 20 2.11 5.47 -1.51
CA GLU A 20 3.19 6.34 -1.99
C GLU A 20 2.73 7.79 -2.13
N GLU A 21 1.57 8.03 -2.75
CA GLU A 21 0.95 9.37 -2.81
C GLU A 21 0.73 9.96 -1.40
N LEU A 22 0.31 9.15 -0.43
CA LEU A 22 0.11 9.60 0.96
C LEU A 22 1.43 9.86 1.68
N TYR A 23 2.49 9.13 1.35
CA TYR A 23 3.81 9.31 1.95
C TYR A 23 4.45 10.63 1.51
N GLU A 24 4.18 11.05 0.27
CA GLU A 24 4.68 12.30 -0.30
C GLU A 24 3.81 13.53 0.03
N ASP A 25 2.61 13.34 0.60
CA ASP A 25 1.71 14.44 0.92
C ASP A 25 2.24 15.28 2.10
N PRO A 26 2.59 16.57 1.87
CA PRO A 26 3.14 17.44 2.92
C PRO A 26 2.14 17.76 4.04
N ASN A 27 0.86 17.46 3.86
CA ASN A 27 -0.17 17.64 4.89
C ASN A 27 -0.27 16.45 5.85
N ILE A 28 0.38 15.33 5.53
CA ILE A 28 0.40 14.14 6.40
C ILE A 28 1.48 14.33 7.48
N PRO A 29 1.11 14.23 8.77
CA PRO A 29 2.10 14.32 9.83
C PRO A 29 3.19 13.24 9.71
N PRO A 30 4.48 13.58 9.89
CA PRO A 30 5.60 12.66 9.66
C PRO A 30 5.52 11.34 10.43
N GLU A 31 4.88 11.32 11.60
CA GLU A 31 4.66 10.12 12.40
C GLU A 31 3.83 9.05 11.67
N PHE A 32 2.98 9.43 10.73
CA PHE A 32 2.21 8.50 9.90
C PHE A 32 3.04 7.91 8.77
N GLY A 33 4.18 8.51 8.40
CA GLY A 33 5.10 7.97 7.39
C GLY A 33 5.55 6.55 7.75
N THR A 34 5.90 6.31 9.01
CA THR A 34 6.25 4.96 9.50
C THR A 34 5.09 3.98 9.35
N LEU A 35 3.86 4.39 9.64
CA LEU A 35 2.67 3.53 9.49
C LEU A 35 2.42 3.18 8.01
N ILE A 36 2.59 4.15 7.11
CA ILE A 36 2.47 3.93 5.67
C ILE A 36 3.50 2.89 5.19
N LEU A 37 4.76 3.01 5.63
CA LEU A 37 5.82 2.05 5.30
C LEU A 37 5.53 0.66 5.87
N MET A 38 5.00 0.57 7.09
CA MET A 38 4.59 -0.71 7.69
C MET A 38 3.48 -1.37 6.88
N ILE A 39 2.45 -0.62 6.47
CA ILE A 39 1.37 -1.16 5.62
C ILE A 39 1.94 -1.62 4.28
N ASN A 40 2.83 -0.84 3.66
CA ASN A 40 3.45 -1.21 2.39
C ASN A 40 4.27 -2.51 2.51
N THR A 41 4.98 -2.69 3.63
CA THR A 41 5.74 -3.91 3.94
C THR A 41 4.83 -5.13 4.07
N GLU A 42 3.69 -5.00 4.76
CA GLU A 42 2.72 -6.11 4.88
C GLU A 42 2.05 -6.43 3.54
N LEU A 43 1.80 -5.43 2.69
CA LEU A 43 1.30 -5.65 1.33
C LEU A 43 2.31 -6.42 0.46
N GLU A 44 3.60 -6.13 0.62
CA GLU A 44 4.67 -6.83 -0.11
C GLU A 44 4.79 -8.30 0.31
N LYS A 45 4.60 -8.60 1.60
CA LYS A 45 4.53 -10.00 2.09
C LYS A 45 3.38 -10.75 1.44
N ILE A 46 2.19 -10.15 1.40
CA ILE A 46 1.02 -10.76 0.74
C ILE A 46 1.29 -10.96 -0.75
N LEU A 47 1.96 -10.01 -1.42
CA LEU A 47 2.34 -10.15 -2.83
C LEU A 47 3.33 -11.30 -3.05
N THR A 48 4.29 -11.45 -2.15
CA THR A 48 5.28 -12.54 -2.19
C THR A 48 4.60 -13.91 -2.02
N ASP A 49 3.62 -14.03 -1.13
CA ASP A 49 2.91 -15.29 -0.87
C ASP A 49 2.03 -15.76 -2.04
N ILE A 50 1.68 -14.87 -2.98
CA ILE A 50 0.83 -15.20 -4.14
C ILE A 50 1.59 -15.37 -5.46
N LEU A 51 2.90 -15.09 -5.48
CA LEU A 51 3.78 -15.26 -6.63
C LEU A 51 4.46 -16.63 -6.60
#